data_AF-A0A327K1Z0-F1
#
_entry.id   AF-A0A327K1Z0-F1
#
_cell.length_a   1.000
_cell.length_b   1.000
_cell.length_c   1.000
_cell.angle_alpha   90.00
_cell.angle_beta   90.00
_cell.angle_gamma   90.00
#
_symmetry.space_group_name_H-M   'P 1'
#
loop_
_entity.id
_entity.type
_entity.pdbx_description
1 polymer ?
#
loop_
_entity_poly.entity_id
_entity_poly.type
_entity_poly.pdbx_seq_one_letter_code
_entity_poly.pdbx_strand_id
1 'polypeptide(L)'
;RAIGAGFLIAAIVWILPSASGSEFLVIVLFTYIIAIAEFTHIIAGSVEAFLLVAHGDISIFTMIWDFTVPVLIGNILGGTALFALLA
;
A
#
# COMPACT_ATOMS: atom_id res chain seq x y z
N ARG A 1 10.17 3.12 0.90
CA ARG A 1 8.95 2.99 1.74
C ARG A 1 7.81 2.30 0.98
N ALA A 2 7.50 2.72 -0.25
CA ALA A 2 6.41 2.12 -1.06
C ALA A 2 6.53 0.61 -1.34
N ILE A 3 7.74 0.06 -1.48
CA ILE A 3 7.95 -1.38 -1.69
C ILE A 3 7.42 -2.20 -0.50
N GLY A 4 7.66 -1.73 0.73
CA GLY A 4 7.23 -2.43 1.94
C GLY A 4 5.71 -2.58 2.04
N ALA A 5 4.96 -1.51 1.73
CA ALA A 5 3.49 -1.59 1.69
C ALA A 5 3.00 -2.62 0.66
N GLY A 6 3.55 -2.58 -0.56
CA GLY A 6 3.18 -3.54 -1.61
C GLY A 6 3.42 -5.00 -1.20
N PHE A 7 4.58 -5.26 -0.61
CA PHE A 7 4.96 -6.59 -0.11
C PHE A 7 4.01 -7.08 0.99
N LEU A 8 3.72 -6.22 1.98
CA LEU A 8 2.84 -6.58 3.11
C LEU A 8 1.40 -6.80 2.66
N ILE A 9 0.86 -5.99 1.73
CA ILE A 9 -0.47 -6.21 1.18
C ILE A 9 -0.53 -7.53 0.40
N ALA A 10 0.49 -7.85 -0.40
CA ALA A 10 0.56 -9.15 -1.08
C ALA A 10 0.60 -10.32 -0.07
N ALA A 11 1.30 -10.16 1.04
CA ALA A 11 1.35 -11.16 2.10
C ALA A 11 -0.02 -11.38 2.77
N ILE A 12 -0.78 -10.30 3.02
CA ILE A 12 -2.16 -10.40 3.52
C ILE A 12 -3.00 -11.24 2.55
N VAL A 13 -3.00 -10.89 1.26
CA VAL A 13 -3.80 -11.58 0.23
C VAL A 13 -3.42 -13.07 0.14
N TRP A 14 -2.15 -13.40 0.33
CA TRP A 14 -1.68 -14.78 0.35
C TRP A 14 -2.10 -15.56 1.61
N ILE A 15 -2.07 -14.94 2.78
CA ILE A 15 -2.37 -15.59 4.08
C ILE A 15 -3.87 -15.72 4.32
N LEU A 16 -4.67 -14.77 3.83
CA LEU A 16 -6.11 -14.67 4.12
C LEU A 16 -6.90 -15.97 3.90
N PRO A 17 -6.73 -16.72 2.78
CA PRO A 17 -7.45 -17.98 2.57
C PRO A 17 -7.22 -19.04 3.64
N SER A 18 -6.10 -18.97 4.37
CA SER A 18 -5.72 -19.92 5.43
C SER A 18 -5.99 -19.39 6.84
N ALA A 19 -6.48 -18.17 7.00
CA ALA A 19 -6.62 -17.51 8.30
C ALA A 19 -7.73 -18.11 9.20
N SER A 20 -8.62 -18.96 8.67
CA SER A 20 -9.54 -19.84 9.43
C SER A 20 -10.24 -19.17 10.63
N GLY A 21 -10.88 -18.02 10.42
CA GLY A 21 -11.59 -17.27 11.46
C GLY A 21 -10.77 -16.14 12.12
N SER A 22 -9.52 -15.96 11.72
CA SER A 22 -8.64 -14.87 12.18
C SER A 22 -8.42 -13.77 11.14
N GLU A 23 -9.18 -13.77 10.04
CA GLU A 23 -9.03 -12.87 8.88
C GLU A 23 -9.02 -11.39 9.31
N PHE A 24 -9.95 -11.02 10.19
CA PHE A 24 -10.05 -9.65 10.70
C PHE A 24 -8.77 -9.23 11.44
N LEU A 25 -8.24 -10.10 12.30
CA LEU A 25 -7.01 -9.82 13.05
C LEU A 25 -5.80 -9.72 12.13
N VAL A 26 -5.71 -10.57 11.10
CA VAL A 26 -4.64 -10.52 10.10
C VAL A 26 -4.67 -9.19 9.35
N ILE A 27 -5.84 -8.77 8.86
CA ILE A 27 -5.99 -7.50 8.14
C ILE A 27 -5.61 -6.33 9.05
N VAL A 28 -6.18 -6.27 10.26
CA VAL A 28 -5.91 -5.18 11.21
C VAL A 28 -4.43 -5.13 11.58
N LEU A 29 -3.80 -6.26 11.91
CA LEU A 29 -2.40 -6.30 12.30
C LEU A 29 -1.49 -5.77 11.19
N PHE A 30 -1.63 -6.28 9.97
CA PHE A 30 -0.74 -5.91 8.87
C PHE A 30 -0.99 -4.49 8.36
N THR A 31 -2.26 -4.06 8.29
CA THR A 31 -2.57 -2.66 7.95
C THR A 31 -2.10 -1.70 9.03
N TYR A 32 -2.15 -2.08 10.31
CA TYR A 32 -1.55 -1.33 11.40
C TYR A 32 -0.03 -1.25 11.27
N ILE A 33 0.65 -2.35 10.91
CA ILE A 33 2.10 -2.35 10.65
C ILE A 33 2.45 -1.38 9.52
N ILE A 34 1.68 -1.37 8.42
CA ILE A 34 1.86 -0.42 7.32
C ILE A 34 1.75 1.02 7.82
N ALA A 35 0.77 1.31 8.67
CA ALA A 35 0.57 2.64 9.24
C ALA A 35 1.71 3.07 10.18
N ILE A 36 2.11 2.25 11.16
CA ILE A 36 3.17 2.60 12.13
C ILE A 36 4.56 2.65 11.50
N ALA A 37 4.81 1.84 10.46
CA ALA A 37 6.05 1.89 9.68
C ALA A 37 6.02 3.03 8.65
N GLU A 38 4.90 3.76 8.59
CA GLU A 38 4.64 4.86 7.67
C GLU A 38 4.95 4.48 6.21
N PHE A 39 4.55 3.28 5.80
CA PHE A 39 4.72 2.84 4.42
C PHE A 39 3.66 3.45 3.52
N THR A 40 4.12 4.00 2.39
CA THR A 40 3.23 4.61 1.42
C THR A 40 2.52 3.55 0.60
N HIS A 41 1.21 3.42 0.80
CA HIS A 41 0.36 2.54 0.01
C HIS A 41 -0.49 3.35 -0.98
N ILE A 42 -0.49 2.94 -2.25
CA ILE A 42 -1.09 3.70 -3.35
C ILE A 42 -2.58 3.96 -3.12
N ILE A 43 -3.32 2.97 -2.63
CA ILE A 43 -4.76 3.10 -2.40
C ILE A 43 -5.04 3.92 -1.14
N ALA A 44 -4.45 3.57 -0.01
CA ALA A 44 -4.70 4.27 1.26
C ALA A 44 -4.27 5.74 1.20
N GLY A 45 -3.08 6.03 0.64
CA GLY A 45 -2.59 7.41 0.52
C GLY A 45 -3.28 8.23 -0.58
N SER A 46 -4.00 7.59 -1.51
CA SER A 46 -4.70 8.33 -2.57
C SER A 46 -5.76 9.26 -2.02
N VAL A 47 -6.44 8.89 -0.93
CA VAL A 47 -7.47 9.73 -0.31
C VAL A 47 -6.88 11.06 0.14
N GLU A 48 -5.75 11.02 0.84
CA GLU A 48 -5.04 12.21 1.29
C GLU A 48 -4.54 13.04 0.11
N ALA A 49 -3.93 12.40 -0.89
CA ALA A 49 -3.46 13.05 -2.10
C ALA A 49 -4.60 13.77 -2.87
N PHE A 50 -5.77 13.13 -3.01
CA PHE A 50 -6.94 13.75 -3.64
C PHE A 50 -7.52 14.89 -2.81
N LEU A 51 -7.55 14.77 -1.48
CA LEU A 51 -7.99 15.85 -0.60
C LEU A 51 -7.08 17.07 -0.70
N LEU A 52 -5.76 16.88 -0.75
CA LEU A 52 -4.80 17.97 -0.93
C LEU A 52 -4.98 18.67 -2.29
N VAL A 53 -5.26 17.92 -3.36
CA VAL A 53 -5.60 18.51 -4.66
C VAL A 53 -6.93 19.28 -4.58
N ALA A 54 -7.95 18.71 -3.93
CA ALA A 54 -9.27 19.32 -3.81
C ALA A 54 -9.25 20.61 -2.95
N HIS A 55 -8.41 20.65 -1.92
CA HIS A 55 -8.16 21.84 -1.11
C HIS A 55 -7.30 22.90 -1.83
N GLY A 56 -6.61 22.53 -2.90
CA GLY A 56 -5.70 23.41 -3.63
C GLY A 56 -4.29 23.49 -3.05
N ASP A 57 -3.94 22.61 -2.10
CA ASP A 57 -2.62 22.58 -1.45
C ASP A 57 -1.54 22.01 -2.38
N ILE A 58 -1.90 21.09 -3.28
CA ILE A 58 -1.00 20.55 -4.31
C ILE A 58 -1.66 20.56 -5.69
N SER A 59 -0.85 20.65 -6.74
CA SER A 59 -1.35 20.52 -8.11
C SER A 59 -1.60 19.04 -8.48
N ILE A 60 -2.47 18.79 -9.46
CA ILE A 60 -2.66 17.45 -10.05
C ILE A 60 -1.34 16.90 -10.59
N PHE A 61 -0.50 17.75 -11.17
CA PHE A 61 0.81 17.34 -11.69
C PHE A 61 1.73 16.83 -10.57
N THR A 62 1.80 17.56 -9.46
CA THR A 62 2.53 17.18 -8.25
C THR A 62 2.01 15.85 -7.70
N MET A 63 0.69 15.71 -7.58
CA MET A 63 0.07 14.45 -7.13
C MET A 63 0.49 13.26 -8.01
N ILE A 64 0.49 13.42 -9.33
CA ILE A 64 0.81 12.33 -10.25
C ILE A 64 2.28 11.94 -10.15
N TRP A 65 3.20 12.91 -10.21
CA TRP A 65 4.63 12.64 -10.34
C TRP A 65 5.35 12.41 -9.02
N ASP A 66 4.91 13.06 -7.94
CA ASP A 66 5.59 12.98 -6.65
C ASP A 66 4.96 11.91 -5.73
N PHE A 67 3.69 11.53 -5.99
CA PHE A 67 2.98 10.49 -5.24
C PHE A 67 2.56 9.31 -6.11
N THR A 68 1.62 9.47 -7.05
CA THR A 68 0.93 8.35 -7.70
C THR A 68 1.87 7.42 -8.44
N VAL A 69 2.67 7.94 -9.37
CA VAL A 69 3.59 7.16 -10.20
C VAL A 69 4.66 6.43 -9.34
N PRO A 70 5.46 7.12 -8.51
CA PRO A 70 6.52 6.45 -7.75
C PRO A 70 5.97 5.46 -6.72
N VAL A 71 4.86 5.78 -6.06
CA VAL A 71 4.24 4.87 -5.07
C VAL A 71 3.64 3.65 -5.75
N LEU A 72 2.94 3.82 -6.87
CA LEU A 72 2.37 2.71 -7.65
C LEU A 72 3.48 1.75 -8.10
N ILE A 73 4.56 2.25 -8.69
CA ILE A 73 5.70 1.44 -9.11
C ILE A 73 6.27 0.68 -7.92
N GLY A 74 6.52 1.36 -6.79
CA GLY A 74 7.02 0.72 -5.59
C GLY A 74 6.10 -0.37 -5.06
N ASN A 75 4.80 -0.12 -5.00
CA ASN A 75 3.80 -1.09 -4.55
C ASN A 75 3.74 -2.32 -5.48
N ILE A 76 3.78 -2.13 -6.79
CA ILE A 76 3.83 -3.23 -7.77
C ILE A 76 5.09 -4.07 -7.57
N LEU A 77 6.27 -3.42 -7.49
CA LEU A 77 7.53 -4.13 -7.29
C LEU A 77 7.52 -4.93 -5.97
N GLY A 78 7.02 -4.34 -4.89
CA GLY A 78 6.91 -5.01 -3.59
C GLY A 78 5.95 -6.20 -3.62
N GLY A 79 4.78 -6.05 -4.25
CA GLY A 79 3.81 -7.13 -4.36
C GLY A 79 4.33 -8.28 -5.22
N THR A 80 4.89 -7.97 -6.40
CA THR A 80 5.46 -8.98 -7.30
C THR A 80 6.65 -9.70 -6.69
N ALA A 81 7.49 -9.03 -5.90
CA ALA A 81 8.64 -9.65 -5.25
C ALA A 81 8.22 -10.80 -4.31
N LEU A 82 7.12 -10.68 -3.58
CA LEU A 82 6.62 -11.77 -2.74
C LEU A 82 6.27 -13.00 -3.59
N PHE A 83 5.47 -12.82 -4.64
CA PHE A 83 5.06 -13.93 -5.50
C PHE A 83 6.24 -14.54 -6.26
N ALA A 84 7.23 -13.73 -6.65
CA ALA A 84 8.46 -14.21 -7.28
C ALA A 84 9.31 -15.06 -6.32
N LEU A 85 9.27 -14.79 -5.00
CA LEU A 85 9.95 -15.61 -3.98
C LEU A 85 9.20 -16.89 -3.63
N LEU A 86 7.89 -16.93 -3.86
CA LEU A 86 7.04 -18.09 -3.62
C LEU A 86 6.98 -19.05 -4.82
N ALA A 87 7.39 -18.60 -6.01
CA ALA A 87 7.44 -19.38 -7.24
C ALA A 87 8.68 -20.28 -7.31
#